data_AF-A0A221M9B4-F1
#
_entry.id   AF-A0A221M9B4-F1
#
_cell.length_a   1.000
_cell.length_b   1.000
_cell.length_c   1.000
_cell.angle_alpha   90.00
_cell.angle_beta   90.00
_cell.angle_gamma   90.00
#
_symmetry.space_group_name_H-M   'P 1'
#
loop_
_entity.id
_entity.type
_entity.pdbx_description
1 polymer ?
#
loop_
_entity_poly.entity_id
_entity_poly.type
_entity_poly.pdbx_seq_one_letter_code
_entity_poly.pdbx_strand_id
1 'polypeptide(L)'
;MLCTFLPLQRIIILKRGIRVEDNQLQQLLGQHLRKYRQDTSLTIEKLAERLDMSANHLGRIERGESDTTYSTYAKLAVILDLPCKFHEEMKQLYKDSQA
;
A
#
# COMPACT_ATOMS: atom_id res chain seq x y z
N MET A 1 44.38 -29.34 -7.81
CA MET A 1 43.10 -29.72 -8.48
C MET A 1 42.50 -30.83 -7.64
N LEU A 2 41.38 -30.73 -6.95
CA LEU A 2 40.29 -29.76 -6.88
C LEU A 2 39.85 -29.71 -5.41
N CYS A 3 39.85 -28.53 -4.81
CA CYS A 3 39.25 -28.28 -3.51
C CYS A 3 37.78 -27.95 -3.77
N THR A 4 36.89 -28.93 -3.72
CA THR A 4 35.45 -28.68 -3.81
C THR A 4 34.95 -28.19 -2.45
N PHE A 5 35.06 -26.89 -2.25
CA PHE A 5 34.28 -26.15 -1.27
C PHE A 5 32.80 -26.39 -1.58
N LEU A 6 32.13 -27.20 -0.77
CA LEU A 6 30.67 -27.15 -0.63
C LEU A 6 30.38 -26.21 0.54
N PRO A 7 30.17 -24.89 0.32
CA PRO A 7 29.71 -24.04 1.39
C PRO A 7 28.24 -24.39 1.67
N LEU A 8 28.04 -25.15 2.75
CA LEU A 8 26.98 -24.98 3.74
C LEU A 8 25.78 -24.12 3.26
N GLN A 9 24.96 -24.63 2.34
CA GLN A 9 23.62 -24.09 2.04
C GLN A 9 22.64 -24.47 3.15
N ARG A 10 22.97 -24.11 4.39
CA ARG A 10 22.22 -24.58 5.56
C ARG A 10 22.18 -23.58 6.72
N ILE A 11 21.95 -22.30 6.44
CA ILE A 11 21.36 -21.38 7.42
C ILE A 11 20.32 -20.48 6.73
N ILE A 12 19.12 -21.02 6.57
CA ILE A 12 17.86 -20.40 6.99
C ILE A 12 17.84 -18.86 6.90
N ILE A 13 17.50 -18.31 5.74
CA ILE A 13 16.67 -17.10 5.71
C ILE A 13 15.39 -17.49 4.99
N LEU A 14 14.44 -17.96 5.79
CA LEU A 14 13.02 -18.01 5.46
C LEU A 14 12.52 -16.57 5.25
N LYS A 15 12.97 -15.86 4.20
CA LYS A 15 12.14 -14.78 3.66
C LYS A 15 11.09 -15.47 2.82
N ARG A 16 10.04 -15.92 3.54
CA ARG A 16 8.84 -16.51 2.98
C ARG A 16 8.47 -15.71 1.73
N GLY A 17 8.54 -16.36 0.57
CA GLY A 17 7.92 -15.88 -0.66
C GLY A 17 6.42 -15.89 -0.42
N ILE A 18 5.93 -14.83 0.21
CA ILE A 18 4.51 -14.56 0.35
C ILE A 18 4.18 -13.79 -0.92
N ARG A 19 3.57 -14.48 -1.88
CA ARG A 19 2.93 -13.82 -3.01
C ARG A 19 1.84 -12.93 -2.43
N VAL A 20 2.05 -11.63 -2.44
CA VAL A 20 1.02 -10.67 -2.04
C VAL A 20 0.09 -10.54 -3.24
N GLU A 21 -1.10 -11.13 -3.14
CA GLU A 21 -2.15 -11.00 -4.16
C GLU A 21 -2.50 -9.51 -4.34
N ASP A 22 -2.87 -9.07 -5.56
CA ASP A 22 -3.19 -7.65 -5.85
C ASP A 22 -4.25 -7.07 -4.88
N ASN A 23 -5.19 -7.91 -4.43
CA ASN A 23 -6.20 -7.58 -3.43
C ASN A 23 -5.58 -7.21 -2.06
N GLN A 24 -4.48 -7.86 -1.65
CA GLN A 24 -3.80 -7.53 -0.40
C GLN A 24 -3.09 -6.17 -0.46
N LEU A 25 -2.52 -5.82 -1.62
CA LEU A 25 -1.91 -4.50 -1.83
C LEU A 25 -2.97 -3.39 -1.78
N GLN A 26 -4.13 -3.61 -2.42
CA GLN A 26 -5.27 -2.69 -2.37
C GLN A 26 -5.79 -2.48 -0.95
N GLN A 27 -5.93 -3.56 -0.17
CA GLN A 27 -6.37 -3.48 1.22
C GLN A 27 -5.40 -2.66 2.09
N LEU A 28 -4.09 -2.90 1.95
CA LEU A 28 -3.07 -2.16 2.69
C LEU A 28 -3.07 -0.68 2.32
N LEU A 29 -3.14 -0.36 1.02
CA LEU A 29 -3.26 1.01 0.55
C LEU A 29 -4.50 1.69 1.16
N GLY A 30 -5.66 1.05 1.07
CA GLY A 30 -6.91 1.56 1.62
C GLY A 30 -6.82 1.85 3.12
N GLN A 31 -6.24 0.92 3.90
CA GLN A 31 -6.04 1.08 5.33
C GLN A 31 -5.13 2.26 5.67
N HIS A 32 -4.05 2.45 4.92
CA HIS A 32 -3.17 3.60 5.10
C HIS A 32 -3.88 4.91 4.80
N LEU A 33 -4.59 4.99 3.67
CA LEU A 33 -5.36 6.18 3.31
C LEU A 33 -6.39 6.53 4.39
N ARG A 34 -7.10 5.52 4.92
CA ARG A 34 -8.03 5.69 6.05
C ARG A 34 -7.33 6.26 7.28
N LYS A 35 -6.16 5.72 7.63
CA LYS A 35 -5.36 6.19 8.76
C LYS A 35 -4.97 7.66 8.59
N TYR A 36 -4.38 8.04 7.45
CA TYR A 36 -4.00 9.43 7.19
C TYR A 36 -5.21 10.38 7.17
N ARG A 37 -6.38 9.93 6.69
CA ARG A 37 -7.63 10.70 6.81
C ARG A 37 -8.02 10.92 8.27
N GLN A 38 -7.91 9.89 9.11
CA GLN A 38 -8.22 10.01 10.54
C GLN A 38 -7.22 10.90 11.27
N ASP A 39 -5.93 10.78 10.96
CA ASP A 39 -4.85 11.60 11.53
C ASP A 39 -5.04 13.09 11.18
N THR A 40 -5.61 13.38 10.00
CA THR A 40 -6.01 14.75 9.58
C THR A 40 -7.39 15.17 10.08
N SER A 41 -8.05 14.38 10.93
CA SER A 41 -9.38 14.64 11.51
C SER A 41 -10.49 14.88 10.47
N LEU A 42 -10.34 14.34 9.26
CA LEU A 42 -11.35 14.44 8.22
C LEU A 42 -12.38 13.31 8.36
N THR A 43 -13.67 13.67 8.31
CA THR A 43 -14.71 12.66 8.12
C THR A 43 -14.64 12.11 6.70
N ILE A 44 -15.22 10.94 6.47
CA ILE A 44 -15.23 10.34 5.14
C ILE A 44 -16.01 11.21 4.14
N GLU A 45 -17.07 11.86 4.58
CA GLU A 45 -17.89 12.78 3.78
C GLU A 45 -17.08 14.01 3.36
N LYS A 46 -16.34 14.62 4.29
CA LYS A 46 -15.50 15.79 3.99
C LYS A 46 -14.37 15.48 3.02
N LEU A 47 -13.74 14.31 3.13
CA LEU A 47 -12.70 13.91 2.18
C LEU A 47 -13.32 13.61 0.80
N ALA A 48 -14.45 12.91 0.77
CA ALA A 48 -15.14 12.58 -0.47
C ALA A 48 -15.60 13.84 -1.23
N GLU A 49 -16.11 14.85 -0.51
CA GLU A 49 -16.44 16.16 -1.06
C GLU A 49 -15.23 16.83 -1.72
N ARG A 50 -14.07 16.86 -1.03
CA ARG A 50 -12.82 17.42 -1.61
C ARG A 50 -12.32 16.65 -2.83
N LEU A 51 -12.63 15.37 -2.91
CA LEU A 51 -12.27 14.51 -4.04
C LEU A 51 -13.29 14.53 -5.18
N ASP A 52 -14.41 15.23 -5.01
CA ASP A 52 -15.54 15.24 -5.92
C ASP A 52 -16.08 13.82 -6.20
N MET A 53 -16.35 13.07 -5.12
CA MET A 53 -16.90 11.72 -5.21
C MET A 53 -17.85 11.39 -4.05
N SER A 54 -18.55 10.26 -4.15
CA SER A 54 -19.41 9.80 -3.06
C SER A 54 -18.60 9.23 -1.89
N ALA A 55 -19.05 9.46 -0.66
CA ALA A 55 -18.48 8.87 0.55
C ALA A 55 -18.47 7.33 0.49
N ASN A 56 -19.46 6.72 -0.17
CA ASN A 56 -19.50 5.28 -0.39
C ASN A 56 -18.36 4.79 -1.28
N HIS A 57 -18.08 5.49 -2.39
CA HIS A 57 -16.97 5.15 -3.28
C HIS A 57 -15.62 5.29 -2.56
N LEU A 58 -15.41 6.39 -1.84
CA LEU A 58 -14.22 6.57 -1.00
C LEU A 58 -14.10 5.48 0.06
N GLY A 59 -15.22 5.07 0.67
CA GLY A 59 -15.24 3.98 1.65
C GLY A 59 -14.82 2.63 1.07
N ARG A 60 -15.22 2.34 -0.18
CA ARG A 60 -14.76 1.13 -0.88
C ARG A 60 -13.25 1.17 -1.13
N ILE A 61 -12.71 2.33 -1.51
CA ILE A 61 -11.27 2.53 -1.67
C ILE A 61 -10.54 2.29 -0.34
N GLU A 62 -11.00 2.88 0.77
CA GLU A 62 -10.40 2.69 2.10
C GLU A 62 -10.44 1.24 2.60
N ARG A 63 -11.38 0.43 2.12
CA ARG A 63 -11.48 -1.00 2.44
C ARG A 63 -10.74 -1.90 1.44
N GLY A 64 -10.16 -1.34 0.38
CA GLY A 64 -9.53 -2.11 -0.70
C GLY A 64 -10.51 -2.87 -1.60
N GLU A 65 -11.79 -2.47 -1.63
CA GLU A 65 -12.86 -3.08 -2.45
C GLU A 65 -12.99 -2.43 -3.84
N SER A 66 -12.19 -1.40 -4.10
CA SER A 66 -12.17 -0.67 -5.36
C SER A 66 -10.79 -0.12 -5.62
N ASP A 67 -10.34 -0.27 -6.86
CA ASP A 67 -9.17 0.43 -7.36
C ASP A 67 -9.37 1.93 -7.35
N THR A 68 -8.24 2.62 -7.28
CA THR A 68 -8.14 4.08 -7.36
C THR A 68 -7.32 4.44 -8.59
N THR A 69 -7.81 5.40 -9.37
CA THR A 69 -7.02 5.93 -10.49
C THR A 69 -5.81 6.69 -9.97
N TYR A 70 -4.73 6.74 -10.76
CA TYR A 70 -3.56 7.55 -10.41
C TYR A 70 -3.93 9.03 -10.13
N SER A 71 -4.89 9.58 -10.88
CA SER A 71 -5.35 10.97 -10.69
C SER A 71 -6.00 11.19 -9.32
N THR A 72 -6.83 10.24 -8.86
CA THR A 72 -7.44 10.27 -7.53
C THR A 72 -6.41 10.08 -6.44
N TYR A 73 -5.45 9.16 -6.64
CA TYR A 73 -4.34 8.96 -5.72
C TYR A 73 -3.50 10.24 -5.54
N ALA A 74 -3.18 10.94 -6.63
CA ALA A 74 -2.44 12.21 -6.56
C ALA A 74 -3.22 13.28 -5.77
N LYS A 75 -4.55 13.38 -5.96
CA LYS A 75 -5.40 14.27 -5.15
C LYS A 75 -5.38 13.89 -3.66
N LEU A 76 -5.51 12.60 -3.35
CA LEU A 76 -5.41 12.08 -1.99
C LEU A 76 -4.07 12.44 -1.35
N ALA A 77 -2.97 12.28 -2.08
CA ALA A 77 -1.63 12.62 -1.60
C ALA A 77 -1.50 14.08 -1.19
N VAL A 78 -2.10 14.99 -1.97
CA VAL A 78 -2.11 16.42 -1.66
C VAL A 78 -3.04 16.75 -0.49
N ILE A 79 -4.27 16.22 -0.48
CA ILE A 79 -5.28 16.56 0.53
C ILE A 79 -4.90 16.01 1.92
N LEU A 80 -4.31 14.82 1.96
CA LEU A 80 -3.92 14.13 3.19
C LEU A 80 -2.48 14.43 3.62
N ASP A 81 -1.76 15.27 2.87
CA ASP A 81 -0.34 15.60 3.10
C ASP A 81 0.51 14.34 3.31
N LEU A 82 0.41 13.38 2.38
CA LEU A 82 1.07 12.08 2.54
C LEU A 82 2.60 12.27 2.55
N PRO A 83 3.30 11.76 3.58
CA PRO A 83 4.74 11.97 3.71
C PRO A 83 5.49 11.20 2.62
N CYS A 84 6.67 11.69 2.21
CA CYS A 84 7.52 11.00 1.24
C CYS A 84 7.83 9.53 1.64
N LYS A 85 7.89 9.25 2.95
CA LYS A 85 8.08 7.90 3.48
C LYS A 85 6.98 6.94 3.03
N PHE A 86 5.73 7.40 2.91
CA PHE A 86 4.62 6.59 2.43
C PHE A 86 4.86 6.05 1.02
N HIS A 87 5.43 6.87 0.12
CA HIS A 87 5.78 6.42 -1.24
C HIS A 87 6.83 5.30 -1.24
N GLU A 88 7.82 5.38 -0.36
CA GLU A 88 8.83 4.33 -0.22
C GLU A 88 8.24 3.04 0.40
N GLU A 89 7.33 3.17 1.37
CA GLU A 89 6.57 2.04 1.92
C GLU A 89 5.76 1.34 0.81
N MET A 90 5.05 2.09 -0.04
CA MET A 90 4.30 1.54 -1.17
C MET A 90 5.19 0.85 -2.21
N LYS A 91 6.37 1.41 -2.51
CA LYS A 91 7.35 0.77 -3.40
C LYS A 91 7.85 -0.57 -2.85
N GLN A 92 8.10 -0.64 -1.55
CA GLN A 92 8.57 -1.86 -0.92
C GLN A 92 7.49 -2.94 -0.98
N LEU A 93 6.24 -2.59 -0.67
CA LEU A 93 5.10 -3.50 -0.76
C LEU A 93 4.90 -4.08 -2.16
N TYR A 94 5.05 -3.27 -3.21
CA TYR A 94 4.97 -3.75 -4.60
C TYR A 94 6.13 -4.68 -4.98
N LYS A 95 7.34 -4.45 -4.45
CA LYS A 95 8.47 -5.36 -4.69
C LYS A 95 8.26 -6.70 -4.00
N ASP A 96 7.67 -6.68 -2.80
CA ASP A 96 7.38 -7.88 -2.03
C ASP A 96 6.21 -8.68 -2.64
N SER A 97 5.29 -8.03 -3.38
CA SER A 97 4.20 -8.71 -4.09
C SER A 97 4.64 -9.49 -5.33
N GLN A 98 5.79 -9.10 -5.91
CA GLN A 98 6.33 -9.69 -7.15
C GLN A 98 7.44 -10.73 -6.90
N ALA A 99 7.75 -11.04 -5.63
CA ALA A 99 8.81 -11.97 -5.20
C ALA A 99 8.26 -13.30 -4.66
#